data_AF-A0A7H0GVP8-F1
#
_entry.id   AF-A0A7H0GVP8-F1
#
_cell.length_a   1.000
_cell.length_b   1.000
_cell.length_c   1.000
_cell.angle_alpha   90.00
_cell.angle_beta   90.00
_cell.angle_gamma   90.00
#
_symmetry.space_group_name_H-M   'P 1'
#
loop_
_entity.id
_entity.type
_entity.pdbx_description
1 polymer ?
#
loop_
_entity_poly.entity_id
_entity_poly.type
_entity_poly.pdbx_seq_one_letter_code
_entity_poly.pdbx_strand_id
1 'polypeptide(L)'
;MKKNLLYGVLLLSLVSCAGDAEDPKPVTTAAFTSSRSVVEVNEPVAFTDASQHAERYLWDFGNGQTSTLAAPSITYAATGTYTVSLTTYTADNQPTSTTQSIKVGKRYLREIQIKALDFLAPDGTSWDAGGTGPDVFLQLRPTSATEAPYAKTSVFNNVKPADLPLAFAASAELTPGEWTVVVRDEDSASDDKMREWSLPVAGPTPNRDAQGNGYYTLQGPSDNPSAWSVILRYETR
;
A
#
# COMPACT_ATOMS: atom_id res chain seq x y z
N MET A 1 16.51 87.12 55.88
CA MET A 1 15.09 86.76 55.63
C MET A 1 15.00 85.99 54.32
N LYS A 2 14.29 84.85 54.38
CA LYS A 2 13.74 83.99 53.31
C LYS A 2 13.83 84.50 51.86
N LYS A 3 14.28 83.66 50.93
CA LYS A 3 13.37 82.87 50.06
C LYS A 3 14.09 81.75 49.31
N ASN A 4 13.36 80.65 49.23
CA ASN A 4 13.67 79.32 48.74
C ASN A 4 13.52 79.23 47.20
N LEU A 5 14.32 78.34 46.60
CA LEU A 5 13.92 77.25 45.69
C LEU A 5 13.23 77.64 44.36
N LEU A 6 13.84 77.32 43.21
CA LEU A 6 13.31 76.28 42.30
C LEU A 6 14.27 75.90 41.15
N TYR A 7 14.19 74.60 40.85
CA TYR A 7 14.86 73.74 39.89
C TYR A 7 14.89 74.20 38.42
N GLY A 8 15.91 73.71 37.71
CA GLY A 8 15.91 73.67 36.25
C GLY A 8 17.13 72.94 35.67
N VAL A 9 17.39 71.70 36.11
CA VAL A 9 18.35 70.83 35.38
C VAL A 9 17.64 70.39 34.10
N LEU A 10 18.07 70.95 32.97
CA LEU A 10 17.67 70.54 31.63
C LEU A 10 18.26 69.14 31.39
N LEU A 11 17.48 68.09 31.68
CA LEU A 11 17.80 66.73 31.26
C LEU A 11 17.79 66.69 29.73
N LEU A 12 18.99 66.60 29.14
CA LEU A 12 19.14 66.21 27.75
C LEU A 12 18.72 64.73 27.68
N SER A 13 17.48 64.46 27.27
CA SER A 13 17.01 63.12 27.02
C SER A 13 17.83 62.52 25.90
N LEU A 14 18.78 61.64 26.26
CA LEU A 14 19.34 60.65 25.34
C LEU A 14 18.17 59.85 24.78
N VAL A 15 17.78 60.14 23.55
CA VAL A 15 16.99 59.20 22.74
C VAL A 15 17.90 58.00 22.54
N SER A 16 17.78 57.03 23.45
CA SER A 16 18.24 55.68 23.18
C SER A 16 17.45 55.23 21.97
N CYS A 17 18.12 55.17 20.82
CA CYS A 17 17.65 54.40 19.69
C CYS A 17 17.62 52.94 20.18
N ALA A 18 16.52 52.55 20.83
CA ALA A 18 16.14 51.15 20.82
C ALA A 18 15.88 50.89 19.34
N GLY A 19 16.87 50.31 18.65
CA GLY A 19 16.62 49.72 17.35
C GLY A 19 15.40 48.85 17.54
N ASP A 20 14.36 49.08 16.72
CA ASP A 20 13.21 48.21 16.66
C ASP A 20 13.76 46.79 16.66
N ALA A 21 13.51 46.04 17.73
CA ALA A 21 13.78 44.62 17.71
C ALA A 21 12.84 44.10 16.63
N GLU A 22 13.38 43.83 15.44
CA GLU A 22 12.62 43.20 14.37
C GLU A 22 11.91 41.99 15.00
N ASP A 23 10.58 41.98 14.91
CA ASP A 23 9.76 40.87 15.36
C ASP A 23 10.40 39.58 14.81
N PRO A 24 10.79 38.59 15.64
CA PRO A 24 11.56 37.48 15.17
C PRO A 24 10.81 36.79 14.03
N LYS A 25 11.40 36.82 12.84
CA LYS A 25 10.79 36.25 11.64
C LYS A 25 10.32 34.82 11.94
N PRO A 26 9.07 34.45 11.58
CA PRO A 26 8.55 33.12 11.87
C PRO A 26 9.48 32.04 11.30
N VAL A 27 9.86 31.09 12.15
CA VAL A 27 10.74 29.98 11.78
C VAL A 27 9.98 29.02 10.87
N THR A 28 10.58 28.68 9.74
CA THR A 28 9.99 27.70 8.82
C THR A 28 10.26 26.29 9.28
N THR A 29 9.26 25.44 9.15
CA THR A 29 9.38 23.99 9.36
C THR A 29 9.20 23.28 8.03
N ALA A 30 9.88 22.16 7.82
CA ALA A 30 9.64 21.28 6.69
C ALA A 30 8.93 20.02 7.16
N ALA A 31 7.74 19.76 6.62
CA ALA A 31 6.96 18.57 6.89
C ALA A 31 6.15 18.20 5.65
N PHE A 32 5.92 16.90 5.44
CA PHE A 32 5.02 16.45 4.40
C PHE A 32 4.40 15.10 4.74
N THR A 33 3.36 14.76 3.99
CA THR A 33 2.78 13.42 3.97
C THR A 33 2.87 12.82 2.57
N SER A 34 2.87 11.50 2.50
CA SER A 34 2.73 10.73 1.25
C SER A 34 1.44 9.92 1.31
N SER A 35 0.83 9.65 0.17
CA SER A 35 -0.37 8.82 0.09
C SER A 35 -0.11 7.40 0.62
N ARG A 36 1.11 6.88 0.42
CA ARG A 36 1.59 5.58 0.92
C ARG A 36 3.12 5.57 1.04
N SER A 37 3.63 4.80 2.01
CA SER A 37 5.07 4.55 2.21
C SER A 37 5.59 3.27 1.56
N VAL A 38 4.70 2.33 1.22
CA VAL A 38 5.01 1.15 0.41
C VAL A 38 4.11 1.19 -0.80
N VAL A 39 4.65 1.06 -2.01
CA VAL A 39 3.90 1.13 -3.28
C VAL A 39 4.43 0.11 -4.28
N GLU A 40 3.63 -0.20 -5.29
CA GLU A 40 4.06 -1.06 -6.39
C GLU A 40 4.74 -0.27 -7.51
N VAL A 41 5.52 -0.97 -8.34
CA VAL A 41 6.10 -0.38 -9.54
C VAL A 41 5.02 0.30 -10.39
N ASN A 42 5.26 1.54 -10.80
CA ASN A 42 4.34 2.40 -11.54
C ASN A 42 3.05 2.82 -10.80
N GLU A 43 2.90 2.51 -9.50
CA GLU A 43 1.83 3.09 -8.67
C GLU A 43 2.12 4.59 -8.42
N PRO A 44 1.16 5.50 -8.68
CA PRO A 44 1.33 6.91 -8.34
C PRO A 44 1.41 7.13 -6.84
N VAL A 45 2.41 7.91 -6.41
CA VAL A 45 2.56 8.38 -5.04
C VAL A 45 2.31 9.89 -5.03
N ALA A 46 1.26 10.29 -4.31
CA ALA A 46 0.96 11.70 -4.11
C ALA A 46 1.65 12.17 -2.83
N PHE A 47 2.26 13.34 -2.89
CA PHE A 47 2.86 14.01 -1.75
C PHE A 47 2.11 15.31 -1.47
N THR A 48 1.98 15.64 -0.20
CA THR A 48 1.32 16.87 0.25
C THR A 48 2.20 17.57 1.26
N ASP A 49 2.58 18.81 0.96
CA ASP A 49 3.25 19.69 1.90
C ASP A 49 2.42 19.87 3.18
N ALA A 50 3.10 19.82 4.32
CA ALA A 50 2.56 20.10 5.66
C ALA A 50 3.46 21.10 6.42
N SER A 51 4.33 21.80 5.70
CA SER A 51 5.28 22.77 6.22
C SER A 51 4.59 24.02 6.75
N GLN A 52 5.24 24.73 7.67
CA GLN A 52 4.78 26.03 8.16
C GLN A 52 5.70 27.14 7.67
N HIS A 53 5.12 28.26 7.26
CA HIS A 53 5.83 29.46 6.80
C HIS A 53 6.72 29.27 5.55
N ALA A 54 6.48 28.20 4.78
CA ALA A 54 7.14 27.95 3.51
C ALA A 54 6.51 28.80 2.38
N GLU A 55 7.33 29.44 1.56
CA GLU A 55 6.91 30.18 0.36
C GLU A 55 7.25 29.45 -0.93
N ARG A 56 8.26 28.57 -0.89
CA ARG A 56 8.72 27.81 -2.05
C ARG A 56 9.22 26.43 -1.65
N TYR A 57 9.06 25.50 -2.59
CA TYR A 57 9.30 24.07 -2.40
C TYR A 57 10.33 23.57 -3.40
N LEU A 58 11.15 22.63 -2.96
CA LEU A 58 12.00 21.83 -3.80
C LEU A 58 11.92 20.38 -3.33
N TRP A 59 11.34 19.54 -4.16
CA TRP A 59 11.26 18.11 -3.97
C TRP A 59 12.38 17.41 -4.73
N ASP A 60 12.99 16.43 -4.09
CA ASP A 60 13.80 15.38 -4.72
C ASP A 60 13.18 14.04 -4.33
N PHE A 61 12.78 13.25 -5.32
CA PHE A 61 12.12 11.96 -5.08
C PHE A 61 13.12 10.79 -4.98
N GLY A 62 14.43 11.05 -5.03
CA GLY A 62 15.47 10.03 -4.92
C GLY A 62 15.62 9.13 -6.16
N ASN A 63 14.86 9.40 -7.23
CA ASN A 63 14.91 8.70 -8.52
C ASN A 63 15.40 9.63 -9.66
N GLY A 64 15.93 10.80 -9.32
CA GLY A 64 16.35 11.83 -10.28
C GLY A 64 15.24 12.77 -10.75
N GLN A 65 13.98 12.53 -10.38
CA GLN A 65 12.89 13.48 -10.60
C GLN A 65 12.83 14.51 -9.47
N THR A 66 12.42 15.73 -9.82
CA THR A 66 12.23 16.84 -8.88
C THR A 66 10.92 17.57 -9.15
N SER A 67 10.46 18.38 -8.19
CA SER A 67 9.29 19.23 -8.36
C SER A 67 9.36 20.48 -7.49
N THR A 68 8.64 21.54 -7.90
CA THR A 68 8.45 22.76 -7.10
C THR A 68 6.99 22.98 -6.70
N LEU A 69 6.12 22.03 -7.01
CA LEU A 69 4.71 22.08 -6.62
C LEU A 69 4.56 21.78 -5.12
N ALA A 70 3.55 22.37 -4.48
CA ALA A 70 3.21 22.05 -3.08
C ALA A 70 2.69 20.61 -2.90
N ALA A 71 2.04 20.06 -3.93
CA ALA A 71 1.46 18.72 -3.91
C ALA A 71 1.76 17.95 -5.22
N PRO A 72 2.99 17.43 -5.42
CA PRO A 72 3.34 16.66 -6.59
C PRO A 72 2.82 15.21 -6.53
N SER A 73 2.67 14.59 -7.71
CA SER A 73 2.40 13.16 -7.86
C SER A 73 3.38 12.56 -8.85
N ILE A 74 4.04 11.47 -8.48
CA ILE A 74 5.10 10.81 -9.27
C ILE A 74 4.95 9.30 -9.24
N THR A 75 5.62 8.62 -10.17
CA THR A 75 5.73 7.16 -10.20
C THR A 75 7.19 6.72 -10.18
N TYR A 76 7.43 5.51 -9.68
CA TYR A 76 8.73 4.84 -9.72
C TYR A 76 8.67 3.65 -10.67
N ALA A 77 9.54 3.65 -11.68
CA ALA A 77 9.58 2.60 -12.70
C ALA A 77 10.35 1.34 -12.28
N ALA A 78 11.08 1.39 -11.17
CA ALA A 78 11.90 0.29 -10.68
C ALA A 78 11.68 0.07 -9.17
N THR A 79 11.83 -1.18 -8.75
CA THR A 79 11.81 -1.56 -7.33
C THR A 79 12.99 -0.94 -6.60
N GLY A 80 12.82 -0.59 -5.33
CA GLY A 80 13.87 -0.01 -4.50
C GLY A 80 13.30 0.78 -3.32
N THR A 81 14.19 1.27 -2.47
CA THR A 81 13.84 2.25 -1.44
C THR A 81 14.34 3.61 -1.87
N TYR A 82 13.42 4.56 -2.00
CA TYR A 82 13.70 5.93 -2.43
C TYR A 82 13.56 6.87 -1.25
N THR A 83 14.58 7.68 -1.00
CA THR A 83 14.53 8.73 0.01
C THR A 83 13.99 10.00 -0.63
N VAL A 84 12.77 10.36 -0.27
CA VAL A 84 12.13 11.61 -0.72
C VAL A 84 12.56 12.72 0.22
N SER A 85 13.05 13.82 -0.33
CA SER A 85 13.39 15.03 0.40
C SER A 85 12.51 16.19 -0.05
N LEU A 86 11.96 16.91 0.95
CA LEU A 86 11.36 18.22 0.75
C LEU A 86 12.28 19.26 1.37
N THR A 87 12.74 20.21 0.57
CA THR A 87 13.37 21.45 1.04
C THR A 87 12.40 22.61 0.85
N THR A 88 12.01 23.24 1.94
CA THR A 88 11.20 24.46 1.93
C THR A 88 12.06 25.68 2.17
N TYR A 89 11.60 26.84 1.71
CA TYR A 89 12.30 28.10 1.95
C TYR A 89 11.34 29.23 2.30
N THR A 90 11.84 30.16 3.11
CA THR A 90 11.16 31.42 3.48
C THR A 90 11.37 32.48 2.41
N ALA A 91 10.70 33.63 2.54
CA ALA A 91 10.96 34.84 1.73
C ALA A 91 12.45 35.23 1.65
N ASP A 92 13.23 35.00 2.72
CA ASP A 92 14.66 35.38 2.76
C ASP A 92 15.56 34.24 2.29
N ASN A 93 14.99 33.26 1.58
CA ASN A 93 15.68 32.10 1.06
C ASN A 93 16.34 31.20 2.11
N GLN A 94 15.89 31.22 3.36
CA GLN A 94 16.39 30.30 4.40
C GLN A 94 15.81 28.89 4.21
N PRO A 95 16.64 27.84 4.01
CA PRO A 95 16.16 26.49 3.75
C PRO A 95 15.83 25.73 5.03
N THR A 96 14.83 24.86 4.98
CA THR A 96 14.61 23.78 5.96
C THR A 96 14.26 22.51 5.19
N SER A 97 14.78 21.36 5.62
CA SER A 97 14.58 20.10 4.90
C SER A 97 14.07 18.98 5.80
N THR A 98 13.26 18.11 5.23
CA THR A 98 12.84 16.86 5.86
C THR A 98 12.89 15.72 4.85
N THR A 99 12.85 14.47 5.33
CA THR A 99 12.90 13.28 4.47
C THR A 99 11.92 12.21 4.90
N GLN A 100 11.47 11.40 3.94
CA GLN A 100 10.68 10.19 4.16
C GLN A 100 11.11 9.12 3.15
N SER A 101 11.18 7.84 3.56
CA SER A 101 11.44 6.74 2.65
C SER A 101 10.16 6.18 2.03
N ILE A 102 10.21 5.89 0.73
CA ILE A 102 9.19 5.17 -0.03
C ILE A 102 9.78 3.85 -0.50
N LYS A 103 9.17 2.73 -0.12
CA LYS A 103 9.52 1.40 -0.61
C LYS A 103 8.68 1.07 -1.85
N VAL A 104 9.33 0.79 -2.96
CA VAL A 104 8.71 0.38 -4.22
C VAL A 104 9.02 -1.08 -4.47
N GLY A 105 7.99 -1.89 -4.67
CA GLY A 105 8.14 -3.33 -4.82
C GLY A 105 7.21 -3.94 -5.86
N LYS A 106 7.22 -5.27 -5.92
CA LYS A 106 6.31 -6.07 -6.73
C LYS A 106 5.32 -6.80 -5.83
N ARG A 107 4.16 -7.18 -6.39
CA ARG A 107 3.12 -7.91 -5.67
C ARG A 107 3.43 -9.41 -5.66
N TYR A 108 3.44 -10.02 -4.49
CA TYR A 108 3.58 -11.46 -4.32
C TYR A 108 2.43 -12.02 -3.49
N LEU A 109 1.89 -13.17 -3.88
CA LEU A 109 1.09 -13.98 -2.97
C LEU A 109 1.95 -14.44 -1.81
N ARG A 110 1.38 -14.42 -0.61
CA ARG A 110 2.00 -14.98 0.60
C ARG A 110 1.22 -16.15 1.18
N GLU A 111 -0.11 -16.12 1.03
CA GLU A 111 -0.99 -17.16 1.55
C GLU A 111 -2.29 -17.23 0.73
N ILE A 112 -2.79 -18.45 0.56
CA ILE A 112 -4.13 -18.71 0.01
C ILE A 112 -4.93 -19.45 1.08
N GLN A 113 -6.18 -19.06 1.31
CA GLN A 113 -7.09 -19.76 2.23
C GLN A 113 -8.41 -20.11 1.55
N ILE A 114 -8.79 -21.39 1.59
CA ILE A 114 -10.15 -21.83 1.24
C ILE A 114 -10.97 -21.82 2.53
N LYS A 115 -11.86 -20.84 2.67
CA LYS A 115 -12.73 -20.62 3.84
C LYS A 115 -14.02 -21.42 3.77
N ALA A 116 -14.55 -21.60 2.57
CA ALA A 116 -15.74 -22.38 2.29
C ALA A 116 -15.54 -23.15 0.99
N LEU A 117 -15.99 -24.40 0.98
CA LEU A 117 -15.92 -25.33 -0.13
C LEU A 117 -17.26 -26.07 -0.19
N ASP A 118 -17.83 -26.18 -1.38
CA ASP A 118 -19.01 -26.99 -1.61
C ASP A 118 -18.58 -28.42 -1.87
N PHE A 119 -19.02 -29.34 -1.01
CA PHE A 119 -18.63 -30.75 -1.06
C PHE A 119 -19.44 -31.55 -2.09
N LEU A 120 -20.44 -30.92 -2.71
CA LEU A 120 -21.23 -31.52 -3.78
C LEU A 120 -20.95 -30.81 -5.11
N ALA A 121 -20.94 -31.60 -6.17
CA ALA A 121 -20.95 -31.11 -7.54
C ALA A 121 -22.31 -30.46 -7.87
N PRO A 122 -22.38 -29.63 -8.93
CA PRO A 122 -23.63 -28.95 -9.31
C PRO A 122 -24.82 -29.88 -9.59
N ASP A 123 -24.56 -31.14 -9.94
CA ASP A 123 -25.58 -32.18 -10.14
C ASP A 123 -25.99 -32.90 -8.83
N GLY A 124 -25.43 -32.50 -7.70
CA GLY A 124 -25.69 -33.05 -6.37
C GLY A 124 -24.86 -34.30 -6.03
N THR A 125 -23.97 -34.75 -6.91
CA THR A 125 -23.05 -35.87 -6.62
C THR A 125 -21.89 -35.43 -5.73
N SER A 126 -21.23 -36.39 -5.08
CA SER A 126 -20.00 -36.11 -4.32
C SER A 126 -18.84 -35.88 -5.29
N TRP A 127 -17.96 -34.92 -4.98
CA TRP A 127 -16.70 -34.76 -5.71
C TRP A 127 -15.80 -35.99 -5.61
N ASP A 128 -15.87 -36.70 -4.48
CA ASP A 128 -15.18 -37.97 -4.29
C ASP A 128 -16.16 -39.15 -4.36
N ALA A 129 -15.97 -40.03 -5.36
CA ALA A 129 -16.75 -41.26 -5.52
C ALA A 129 -16.37 -42.35 -4.49
N GLY A 130 -15.19 -42.28 -3.89
CA GLY A 130 -14.68 -43.21 -2.87
C GLY A 130 -15.26 -43.00 -1.47
N GLY A 131 -15.84 -41.83 -1.21
CA GLY A 131 -16.61 -41.51 0.00
C GLY A 131 -15.77 -41.08 1.21
N THR A 132 -14.49 -40.78 1.03
CA THR A 132 -13.60 -40.28 2.08
C THR A 132 -13.45 -38.76 2.07
N GLY A 133 -13.87 -38.10 0.99
CA GLY A 133 -13.85 -36.65 0.77
C GLY A 133 -12.88 -36.26 -0.36
N PRO A 134 -13.03 -35.07 -0.98
CA PRO A 134 -12.15 -34.65 -2.07
C PRO A 134 -10.71 -34.38 -1.59
N ASP A 135 -9.75 -34.67 -2.45
CA ASP A 135 -8.33 -34.35 -2.33
C ASP A 135 -8.07 -32.95 -2.93
N VAL A 136 -8.22 -31.91 -2.12
CA VAL A 136 -8.35 -30.52 -2.59
C VAL A 136 -6.99 -29.86 -2.80
N PHE A 137 -6.81 -29.23 -3.96
CA PHE A 137 -5.72 -28.30 -4.24
C PHE A 137 -6.19 -27.13 -5.09
N LEU A 138 -5.31 -26.12 -5.24
CA LEU A 138 -5.61 -24.91 -6.00
C LEU A 138 -4.56 -24.67 -7.08
N GLN A 139 -5.02 -24.20 -8.24
CA GLN A 139 -4.19 -23.76 -9.35
C GLN A 139 -4.42 -22.27 -9.65
N LEU A 140 -3.33 -21.52 -9.83
CA LEU A 140 -3.35 -20.16 -10.33
C LEU A 140 -2.54 -20.02 -11.61
N ARG A 141 -3.04 -19.21 -12.55
CA ARG A 141 -2.29 -18.84 -13.76
C ARG A 141 -2.74 -17.49 -14.33
N PRO A 142 -1.87 -16.76 -15.05
CA PRO A 142 -2.31 -15.73 -15.97
C PRO A 142 -3.27 -16.32 -17.01
N THR A 143 -4.39 -15.66 -17.28
CA THR A 143 -5.44 -16.15 -18.19
C THR A 143 -4.94 -16.26 -19.64
N SER A 144 -4.00 -15.41 -20.04
CA SER A 144 -3.42 -15.39 -21.39
C SER A 144 -2.37 -16.49 -21.64
N ALA A 145 -1.92 -17.21 -20.60
CA ALA A 145 -0.92 -18.26 -20.76
C ALA A 145 -1.58 -19.54 -21.31
N THR A 146 -1.14 -19.98 -22.49
CA THR A 146 -1.66 -21.17 -23.19
C THR A 146 -0.97 -22.48 -22.81
N GLU A 147 0.19 -22.49 -22.14
CA GLU A 147 0.84 -23.72 -21.68
C GLU A 147 1.58 -23.58 -20.34
N ALA A 148 1.47 -24.64 -19.51
CA ALA A 148 2.08 -24.94 -18.21
C ALA A 148 1.42 -24.36 -16.91
N PRO A 149 1.28 -25.16 -15.83
CA PRO A 149 0.59 -24.76 -14.59
C PRO A 149 1.49 -23.82 -13.75
N TYR A 150 1.03 -22.60 -13.50
CA TYR A 150 1.90 -21.51 -13.02
C TYR A 150 2.07 -21.43 -11.48
N ALA A 151 1.12 -21.97 -10.71
CA ALA A 151 1.30 -22.32 -9.30
C ALA A 151 0.25 -23.36 -8.91
N LYS A 152 0.68 -24.60 -8.61
CA LYS A 152 -0.14 -25.64 -7.96
C LYS A 152 0.19 -25.63 -6.47
N THR A 153 -0.80 -25.58 -5.60
CA THR A 153 -0.58 -25.73 -4.16
C THR A 153 -0.28 -27.18 -3.80
N SER A 154 0.11 -27.45 -2.54
CA SER A 154 0.00 -28.80 -2.00
C SER A 154 -1.45 -29.29 -2.03
N VAL A 155 -1.63 -30.61 -1.96
CA VAL A 155 -2.94 -31.25 -1.89
C VAL A 155 -3.27 -31.54 -0.44
N PHE A 156 -4.50 -31.27 -0.03
CA PHE A 156 -5.07 -31.75 1.23
C PHE A 156 -5.95 -32.96 0.93
N ASN A 157 -5.61 -34.11 1.49
CA ASN A 157 -6.32 -35.34 1.16
C ASN A 157 -7.58 -35.51 2.02
N ASN A 158 -8.65 -36.04 1.43
CA ASN A 158 -9.87 -36.47 2.10
C ASN A 158 -10.52 -35.37 2.95
N VAL A 159 -10.63 -34.17 2.39
CA VAL A 159 -11.09 -32.96 3.08
C VAL A 159 -12.53 -33.13 3.54
N LYS A 160 -12.82 -32.67 4.76
CA LYS A 160 -14.15 -32.62 5.37
C LYS A 160 -14.51 -31.19 5.78
N PRO A 161 -15.79 -30.90 6.06
CA PRO A 161 -16.20 -29.58 6.53
C PRO A 161 -15.44 -29.08 7.76
N ALA A 162 -15.02 -29.99 8.66
CA ALA A 162 -14.28 -29.67 9.87
C ALA A 162 -12.81 -29.25 9.62
N ASP A 163 -12.26 -29.54 8.44
CA ASP A 163 -10.87 -29.20 8.09
C ASP A 163 -10.74 -27.77 7.57
N LEU A 164 -11.87 -27.09 7.29
CA LEU A 164 -11.87 -25.71 6.83
C LEU A 164 -11.54 -24.73 7.99
N PRO A 165 -10.74 -23.69 7.75
CA PRO A 165 -10.18 -23.30 6.45
C PRO A 165 -8.89 -24.05 6.08
N LEU A 166 -8.74 -24.42 4.81
CA LEU A 166 -7.47 -24.90 4.28
C LEU A 166 -6.55 -23.70 4.02
N ALA A 167 -5.28 -23.79 4.41
CA ALA A 167 -4.29 -22.73 4.22
C ALA A 167 -3.08 -23.24 3.44
N PHE A 168 -2.66 -22.48 2.43
CA PHE A 168 -1.53 -22.78 1.57
C PHE A 168 -0.55 -21.63 1.60
N ALA A 169 0.73 -21.93 1.87
CA ALA A 169 1.79 -20.96 1.67
C ALA A 169 1.96 -20.67 0.18
N ALA A 170 2.25 -19.42 -0.17
CA ALA A 170 2.48 -19.01 -1.55
C ALA A 170 3.64 -18.02 -1.65
N SER A 171 4.27 -17.96 -2.82
CA SER A 171 5.30 -16.96 -3.14
C SER A 171 5.30 -16.56 -4.62
N ALA A 172 4.18 -16.73 -5.31
CA ALA A 172 4.06 -16.40 -6.73
C ALA A 172 3.91 -14.88 -6.91
N GLU A 173 4.63 -14.31 -7.88
CA GLU A 173 4.44 -12.91 -8.29
C GLU A 173 3.08 -12.77 -8.97
N LEU A 174 2.26 -11.81 -8.52
CA LEU A 174 1.00 -11.46 -9.16
C LEU A 174 1.19 -10.24 -10.03
N THR A 175 1.57 -10.49 -11.28
CA THR A 175 1.69 -9.42 -12.28
C THR A 175 0.32 -8.81 -12.59
N PRO A 176 0.25 -7.51 -12.89
CA PRO A 176 -0.99 -6.89 -13.36
C PRO A 176 -1.52 -7.59 -14.61
N GLY A 177 -2.82 -7.87 -14.65
CA GLY A 177 -3.50 -8.57 -15.73
C GLY A 177 -4.62 -9.48 -15.23
N GLU A 178 -5.17 -10.29 -16.13
CA GLU A 178 -6.20 -11.26 -15.80
C GLU A 178 -5.58 -12.59 -15.33
N TRP A 179 -6.06 -13.10 -14.20
CA TRP A 179 -5.67 -14.37 -13.64
C TRP A 179 -6.86 -15.33 -13.58
N THR A 180 -6.60 -16.62 -13.76
CA THR A 180 -7.55 -17.70 -13.53
C THR A 180 -7.18 -18.42 -12.24
N VAL A 181 -8.16 -18.58 -11.35
CA VAL A 181 -8.05 -19.29 -10.07
C VAL A 181 -8.96 -20.51 -10.12
N VAL A 182 -8.42 -21.70 -9.87
CA VAL A 182 -9.17 -22.96 -9.97
C VAL A 182 -8.96 -23.79 -8.72
N VAL A 183 -10.05 -24.15 -8.02
CA VAL A 183 -10.04 -25.21 -7.00
C VAL A 183 -10.33 -26.52 -7.70
N ARG A 184 -9.52 -27.54 -7.39
CA ARG A 184 -9.58 -28.86 -8.00
C ARG A 184 -9.58 -29.96 -6.95
N ASP A 185 -10.12 -31.08 -7.36
CA ASP A 185 -10.02 -32.36 -6.68
C ASP A 185 -8.97 -33.21 -7.41
N GLU A 186 -8.03 -33.80 -6.68
CA GLU A 186 -7.01 -34.72 -7.21
C GLU A 186 -7.54 -36.15 -7.09
N ASP A 187 -8.14 -36.69 -8.15
CA ASP A 187 -8.56 -38.08 -8.17
C ASP A 187 -7.58 -38.97 -8.96
N SER A 188 -7.77 -40.29 -8.87
CA SER A 188 -6.91 -41.27 -9.55
C SER A 188 -7.05 -41.35 -11.08
N ALA A 189 -8.06 -40.71 -11.68
CA ALA A 189 -8.43 -40.84 -13.10
C ALA A 189 -8.31 -39.52 -13.91
N SER A 190 -8.56 -38.37 -13.29
CA SER A 190 -8.42 -37.01 -13.81
C SER A 190 -8.66 -35.93 -12.73
N ASP A 191 -7.84 -34.89 -12.67
CA ASP A 191 -8.09 -33.74 -11.78
C ASP A 191 -9.41 -33.01 -12.11
N ASP A 192 -10.43 -33.16 -11.26
CA ASP A 192 -11.75 -32.57 -11.45
C ASP A 192 -11.76 -31.07 -11.13
N LYS A 193 -12.44 -30.30 -11.99
CA LYS A 193 -12.58 -28.86 -11.80
C LYS A 193 -13.78 -28.56 -10.91
N MET A 194 -13.53 -28.35 -9.62
CA MET A 194 -14.60 -28.03 -8.67
C MET A 194 -15.13 -26.61 -8.88
N ARG A 195 -14.23 -25.62 -9.00
CA ARG A 195 -14.62 -24.21 -9.17
C ARG A 195 -13.55 -23.37 -9.84
N GLU A 196 -13.96 -22.40 -10.64
CA GLU A 196 -13.09 -21.45 -11.33
C GLU A 196 -13.56 -20.00 -11.14
N TRP A 197 -12.59 -19.08 -11.05
CA TRP A 197 -12.80 -17.63 -11.03
C TRP A 197 -11.85 -16.94 -12.01
N SER A 198 -12.32 -15.84 -12.60
CA SER A 198 -11.46 -14.80 -13.15
C SER A 198 -11.13 -13.77 -12.07
N LEU A 199 -9.86 -13.46 -11.92
CA LEU A 199 -9.32 -12.51 -10.97
C LEU A 199 -8.60 -11.38 -11.72
N PRO A 200 -9.24 -10.22 -11.90
CA PRO A 200 -8.59 -9.05 -12.47
C PRO A 200 -7.60 -8.48 -11.46
N VAL A 201 -6.31 -8.62 -11.75
CA VAL A 201 -5.22 -8.03 -10.98
C VAL A 201 -4.90 -6.67 -11.64
N ALA A 202 -5.68 -5.64 -11.32
CA ALA A 202 -5.47 -4.29 -11.83
C ALA A 202 -4.61 -3.45 -10.88
N GLY A 203 -3.74 -2.60 -11.43
CA GLY A 203 -3.07 -1.46 -10.76
C GLY A 203 -2.64 -1.70 -9.30
N PRO A 204 -2.56 -0.68 -8.44
CA PRO A 204 -2.43 -0.89 -7.00
C PRO A 204 -3.73 -1.51 -6.43
N THR A 205 -3.56 -2.48 -5.54
CA THR A 205 -4.62 -3.36 -5.09
C THR A 205 -5.64 -2.71 -4.16
N PRO A 206 -6.88 -3.22 -4.14
CA PRO A 206 -7.83 -2.93 -3.08
C PRO A 206 -7.37 -3.51 -1.73
N ASN A 207 -7.88 -2.92 -0.64
CA ASN A 207 -7.71 -3.42 0.73
C ASN A 207 -6.25 -3.55 1.21
N ARG A 208 -5.36 -2.67 0.73
CA ARG A 208 -3.93 -2.64 1.06
C ARG A 208 -3.64 -1.78 2.30
N ASP A 209 -2.92 -2.32 3.27
CA ASP A 209 -2.45 -1.62 4.47
C ASP A 209 -1.20 -0.76 4.20
N ALA A 210 -0.72 -0.04 5.23
CA ALA A 210 0.44 0.84 5.13
C ALA A 210 1.77 0.09 4.86
N GLN A 211 1.83 -1.20 5.16
CA GLN A 211 2.98 -2.07 4.94
C GLN A 211 2.96 -2.70 3.54
N GLY A 212 1.88 -2.48 2.79
CA GLY A 212 1.71 -2.98 1.43
C GLY A 212 1.06 -4.36 1.37
N ASN A 213 0.51 -4.87 2.46
CA ASN A 213 -0.22 -6.13 2.48
C ASN A 213 -1.68 -5.92 2.16
N GLY A 214 -2.30 -6.89 1.49
CA GLY A 214 -3.76 -6.93 1.41
C GLY A 214 -4.27 -8.28 0.95
N TYR A 215 -5.48 -8.29 0.41
CA TYR A 215 -6.15 -9.52 0.01
C TYR A 215 -7.18 -9.33 -1.11
N TYR A 216 -7.48 -10.44 -1.80
CA TYR A 216 -8.64 -10.63 -2.65
C TYR A 216 -9.58 -11.68 -2.03
N THR A 217 -10.88 -11.49 -2.22
CA THR A 217 -11.90 -12.46 -1.82
C THR A 217 -12.64 -12.95 -3.06
N LEU A 218 -12.65 -14.25 -3.29
CA LEU A 218 -13.39 -14.93 -4.34
C LEU A 218 -14.55 -15.69 -3.68
N GLN A 219 -15.77 -15.48 -4.16
CA GLN A 219 -16.98 -16.05 -3.57
C GLN A 219 -17.73 -16.97 -4.54
N GLY A 220 -18.67 -17.74 -3.99
CA GLY A 220 -19.56 -18.62 -4.74
C GLY A 220 -20.46 -17.90 -5.75
N PRO A 221 -21.36 -18.65 -6.41
CA PRO A 221 -22.34 -18.10 -7.35
C PRO A 221 -23.19 -17.03 -6.66
N SER A 222 -23.75 -16.09 -7.42
CA SER A 222 -24.51 -14.96 -6.85
C SER A 222 -25.73 -15.41 -6.03
N ASP A 223 -26.29 -16.56 -6.37
CA ASP A 223 -27.42 -17.21 -5.69
C ASP A 223 -27.00 -17.98 -4.41
N ASN A 224 -25.71 -18.32 -4.26
CA ASN A 224 -25.17 -18.90 -3.03
C ASN A 224 -23.69 -18.49 -2.81
N PRO A 225 -23.43 -17.23 -2.45
CA PRO A 225 -22.07 -16.69 -2.38
C PRO A 225 -21.24 -17.32 -1.25
N SER A 226 -21.90 -17.90 -0.24
CA SER A 226 -21.26 -18.57 0.90
C SER A 226 -20.79 -19.99 0.64
N ALA A 227 -21.28 -20.66 -0.42
CA ALA A 227 -20.89 -22.04 -0.73
C ALA A 227 -19.39 -22.16 -1.06
N TRP A 228 -18.81 -21.10 -1.62
CA TRP A 228 -17.39 -21.04 -1.93
C TRP A 228 -16.79 -19.75 -1.41
N SER A 229 -15.63 -19.82 -0.78
CA SER A 229 -14.91 -18.63 -0.34
C SER A 229 -13.41 -18.90 -0.35
N VAL A 230 -12.67 -18.18 -1.19
CA VAL A 230 -11.21 -18.23 -1.26
C VAL A 230 -10.64 -16.84 -0.98
N ILE A 231 -9.69 -16.75 -0.06
CA ILE A 231 -8.96 -15.52 0.27
C ILE A 231 -7.53 -15.65 -0.22
N LEU A 232 -7.12 -14.77 -1.13
CA LEU A 232 -5.75 -14.68 -1.62
C LEU A 232 -5.07 -13.50 -0.96
N ARG A 233 -4.08 -13.74 -0.11
CA ARG A 233 -3.33 -12.69 0.57
C ARG A 233 -2.04 -12.40 -0.16
N TYR A 234 -1.76 -11.12 -0.38
CA TYR A 234 -0.57 -10.66 -1.07
C TYR A 234 0.22 -9.65 -0.22
N GLU A 235 1.48 -9.46 -0.55
CA GLU A 235 2.34 -8.43 0.01
C GLU A 235 3.18 -7.78 -1.09
N THR A 236 3.65 -6.56 -0.82
CA THR A 236 4.59 -5.86 -1.70
C THR A 236 6.02 -6.08 -1.23
N ARG A 237 6.81 -6.80 -2.04
CA ARG A 237 8.22 -7.11 -1.75
C ARG A 237 9.15 -6.18 -2.48
#